data_AF-A0A075I0P0-F1
#
_entry.id   AF-A0A075I0P0-F1
#
_cell.length_a   1.000
_cell.length_b   1.000
_cell.length_c   1.000
_cell.angle_alpha   90.00
_cell.angle_beta   90.00
_cell.angle_gamma   90.00
#
_symmetry.space_group_name_H-M   'P 1'
#
loop_
_entity.id
_entity.type
_entity.pdbx_description
1 polymer ?
#
loop_
_entity_poly.entity_id
_entity_poly.type
_entity_poly.pdbx_seq_one_letter_code
_entity_poly.pdbx_strand_id
1 'polypeptide(L)'
;MVSLPKQWVDDHNLVKSAQVQIETLENSLSITVGEGRKLSKEIEIEYPLPNEENIAANITGAYLLGYDTIKIKGKSTISVKDREIIRESMRRLVGMEILDEDASNITGQFLLDETSLNPKKFLKE
;
A
#
# COMPACT_ATOMS: atom_id res chain seq x y z
N MET A 1 13.36 8.39 30.92
CA MET A 1 13.65 6.98 30.58
C MET A 1 12.40 6.19 30.92
N VAL A 2 11.84 5.43 29.99
CA VAL A 2 10.62 4.65 30.22
C VAL A 2 11.00 3.18 30.18
N SER A 3 10.54 2.41 31.16
CA SER A 3 10.76 0.97 31.22
C SER A 3 9.53 0.23 30.71
N LEU A 4 9.73 -0.73 29.80
CA LEU A 4 8.67 -1.62 29.33
C LEU A 4 8.50 -2.81 30.28
N PRO A 5 7.27 -3.35 30.45
CA PRO A 5 7.05 -4.55 31.25
C PRO A 5 7.84 -5.74 30.71
N LYS A 6 8.56 -6.45 31.60
CA LYS A 6 9.40 -7.59 31.21
C LYS A 6 8.64 -8.67 30.43
N GLN A 7 7.44 -9.03 30.91
CA GLN A 7 6.60 -10.01 30.24
C GLN A 7 6.28 -9.62 28.79
N TRP A 8 5.96 -8.34 28.56
CA TRP A 8 5.64 -7.84 27.23
C TRP A 8 6.86 -7.85 26.30
N VAL A 9 8.06 -7.56 26.84
CA VAL A 9 9.34 -7.65 26.12
C VAL A 9 9.63 -9.09 25.68
N ASP A 10 9.40 -10.05 26.57
CA ASP A 10 9.60 -11.48 26.30
C ASP A 10 8.58 -11.99 25.27
N ASP A 11 7.30 -11.64 25.42
CA ASP A 11 6.21 -12.04 24.51
C ASP A 11 6.43 -11.53 23.06
N HIS A 12 7.07 -10.37 22.91
CA HIS A 12 7.34 -9.75 21.60
C HIS A 12 8.80 -9.92 21.13
N ASN A 13 9.61 -10.74 21.81
CA ASN A 13 11.02 -11.02 21.46
C ASN A 13 11.86 -9.74 21.22
N LEU A 14 11.63 -8.72 22.05
CA LEU A 14 12.33 -7.45 21.92
C LEU A 14 13.80 -7.58 22.33
N VAL A 15 14.70 -7.41 21.37
CA VAL A 15 16.15 -7.40 21.61
C VAL A 15 16.65 -6.00 21.95
N LYS A 16 17.85 -5.94 22.53
CA LYS A 16 18.54 -4.67 22.76
C LYS A 16 18.66 -3.91 21.43
N SER A 17 18.28 -2.63 21.43
CA SER A 17 18.21 -1.75 20.25
C SER A 17 17.01 -1.98 19.31
N ALA A 18 16.02 -2.81 19.68
CA ALA A 18 14.78 -2.91 18.92
C ALA A 18 13.99 -1.58 18.96
N GLN A 19 13.41 -1.21 17.82
CA GLN A 19 12.53 -0.05 17.70
C GLN A 19 11.09 -0.44 18.03
N VAL A 20 10.38 0.48 18.69
CA VAL A 20 8.95 0.38 18.99
C VAL A 20 8.27 1.67 18.55
N GLN A 21 7.06 1.56 18.03
CA GLN A 21 6.24 2.71 17.71
C GLN A 21 5.39 3.07 18.92
N ILE A 22 5.26 4.37 19.20
CA ILE A 22 4.40 4.91 20.26
C ILE A 22 3.40 5.84 19.61
N GLU A 23 2.11 5.55 19.75
CA GLU A 23 1.02 6.44 19.37
C GLU A 23 0.33 7.01 20.60
N THR A 24 0.07 8.32 20.58
CA THR A 24 -0.61 9.04 21.65
C THR A 24 -2.11 9.15 21.32
N LEU A 25 -2.93 8.57 22.19
CA LEU A 25 -4.38 8.73 22.22
C LEU A 25 -4.76 9.72 23.32
N GLU A 26 -6.03 10.14 23.40
CA GLU A 26 -6.48 11.19 24.33
C GLU A 26 -6.07 10.95 25.80
N ASN A 27 -6.11 9.70 26.26
CA ASN A 27 -5.77 9.32 27.64
C ASN A 27 -4.92 8.04 27.73
N SER A 28 -4.34 7.56 26.63
CA SER A 28 -3.57 6.32 26.60
C SER A 28 -2.42 6.39 25.60
N LEU A 29 -1.44 5.50 25.76
CA LEU A 29 -0.36 5.29 24.82
C LEU A 29 -0.49 3.88 24.25
N SER A 30 -0.48 3.75 22.93
CA SER A 30 -0.38 2.47 22.24
C SER A 30 1.08 2.23 21.86
N ILE A 31 1.62 1.05 22.22
CA ILE A 31 3.00 0.67 21.91
C ILE A 31 2.97 -0.60 21.08
N THR A 32 3.59 -0.57 19.90
CA THR A 32 3.62 -1.69 18.95
C THR A 32 5.08 -2.07 18.64
N VAL A 33 5.35 -3.38 18.58
CA VAL A 33 6.67 -3.94 18.24
C VAL A 33 6.78 -4.17 16.74
N GLY A 34 7.88 -3.69 16.16
CA GLY A 34 8.14 -3.73 14.72
C GLY A 34 8.18 -2.33 14.14
N GLU A 35 8.74 -2.19 12.93
CA GLU A 35 8.48 -1.00 12.13
C GLU A 35 6.96 -0.86 12.06
N GLY A 36 6.46 0.33 12.41
CA GLY A 36 5.10 0.79 12.15
C GLY A 36 4.74 0.81 10.68
N ARG A 37 5.11 -0.23 9.93
CA ARG A 37 4.49 -0.54 8.67
C ARG A 37 3.05 -0.84 9.04
N LYS A 38 2.21 0.19 8.93
CA LYS A 38 0.88 0.02 8.32
C LYS A 38 1.04 -1.13 7.34
N LEU A 39 0.45 -2.29 7.65
CA LEU A 39 0.51 -3.44 6.76
C LEU A 39 -0.02 -2.93 5.44
N SER A 40 0.89 -2.64 4.51
CA SER A 40 0.54 -1.93 3.29
C SER A 40 -0.47 -2.82 2.59
N LYS A 41 -1.72 -2.38 2.54
CA LYS A 41 -2.79 -3.21 2.02
C LYS A 41 -2.61 -3.26 0.51
N GLU A 42 -2.20 -4.42 0.01
CA GLU A 42 -2.02 -4.65 -1.41
C GLU A 42 -3.15 -5.50 -1.96
N ILE A 43 -3.64 -5.16 -3.15
CA ILE A 43 -4.58 -5.97 -3.91
C ILE A 43 -4.06 -6.22 -5.33
N GLU A 44 -4.20 -7.46 -5.78
CA GLU A 44 -3.92 -7.89 -7.15
C GLU A 44 -5.26 -8.13 -7.87
N ILE A 45 -5.48 -7.40 -8.95
CA ILE A 45 -6.64 -7.50 -9.83
C ILE A 45 -6.18 -8.22 -11.11
N GLU A 46 -6.69 -9.43 -11.33
CA GLU A 46 -6.39 -10.18 -12.55
C GLU A 46 -7.13 -9.61 -13.76
N TYR A 47 -6.43 -9.47 -14.89
CA TYR A 47 -7.00 -9.08 -16.18
C TYR A 47 -6.80 -10.21 -17.23
N PRO A 48 -7.74 -10.44 -18.16
CA PRO A 48 -9.04 -9.79 -18.29
C PRO A 48 -9.97 -10.17 -17.13
N LEU A 49 -10.82 -9.23 -16.76
CA LEU A 49 -11.81 -9.44 -15.71
C LEU A 49 -12.88 -10.44 -16.18
N PRO A 50 -13.55 -11.16 -15.25
CA PRO A 50 -14.75 -11.91 -15.56
C PRO A 50 -15.80 -11.02 -16.25
N ASN A 51 -16.58 -11.59 -17.17
CA ASN A 51 -17.60 -10.84 -17.93
C ASN A 51 -18.49 -10.02 -16.97
N GLU A 52 -18.73 -8.74 -17.33
CA GLU A 52 -19.49 -7.71 -16.60
C GLU A 52 -18.74 -6.91 -15.53
N GLU A 53 -17.54 -7.30 -15.12
CA GLU A 53 -16.76 -6.49 -14.17
C GLU A 53 -16.11 -5.27 -14.83
N ASN A 54 -16.21 -4.12 -14.17
CA ASN A 54 -15.59 -2.87 -14.62
C ASN A 54 -14.27 -2.63 -13.88
N ILE A 55 -13.17 -2.58 -14.62
CA ILE A 55 -11.84 -2.37 -14.04
C ILE A 55 -11.69 -1.04 -13.30
N ALA A 56 -12.34 0.02 -13.78
CA ALA A 56 -12.34 1.31 -13.09
C ALA A 56 -13.06 1.22 -11.74
N ALA A 57 -14.16 0.45 -11.68
CA ALA A 57 -14.90 0.22 -10.44
C ALA A 57 -14.08 -0.60 -9.43
N ASN A 58 -13.35 -1.64 -9.89
CA ASN A 58 -12.46 -2.42 -9.03
C ASN A 58 -11.30 -1.58 -8.47
N ILE A 59 -10.69 -0.71 -9.29
CA ILE A 59 -9.65 0.24 -8.83
C ILE A 59 -10.22 1.20 -7.78
N THR A 60 -11.39 1.78 -8.05
CA THR A 60 -12.06 2.72 -7.13
C THR A 60 -12.46 2.00 -5.83
N GLY A 61 -12.98 0.79 -5.92
CA GLY A 61 -13.34 -0.04 -4.77
C GLY A 61 -12.14 -0.35 -3.89
N ALA A 62 -11.01 -0.73 -4.49
CA ALA A 62 -9.75 -0.93 -3.77
C ALA A 62 -9.30 0.36 -3.05
N TYR A 63 -9.38 1.50 -3.72
CA TYR A 63 -9.06 2.79 -3.09
C TYR A 63 -9.98 3.09 -1.88
N LEU A 64 -11.29 2.89 -2.03
CA LEU A 64 -12.26 3.13 -0.95
C LEU A 64 -12.12 2.17 0.24
N LEU A 65 -11.62 0.95 -0.02
CA LEU A 65 -11.31 -0.04 1.03
C LEU A 65 -9.99 0.23 1.75
N GLY A 66 -9.26 1.28 1.34
CA GLY A 66 -8.00 1.70 1.94
C GLY A 66 -6.82 0.80 1.56
N TYR A 67 -6.81 0.26 0.33
CA TYR A 67 -5.61 -0.40 -0.22
C TYR A 67 -4.55 0.63 -0.60
N ASP A 68 -3.34 0.47 -0.07
CA ASP A 68 -2.19 1.34 -0.35
C ASP A 68 -1.54 1.02 -1.70
N THR A 69 -1.71 -0.19 -2.22
CA THR A 69 -1.13 -0.60 -3.51
C THR A 69 -2.14 -1.44 -4.30
N ILE A 70 -2.36 -1.03 -5.55
CA ILE A 70 -3.28 -1.67 -6.49
C ILE A 70 -2.45 -2.18 -7.66
N LYS A 71 -2.34 -3.50 -7.80
CA LYS A 71 -1.67 -4.16 -8.92
C LYS A 71 -2.69 -4.73 -9.87
N ILE A 72 -2.58 -4.40 -11.14
CA ILE A 72 -3.38 -4.98 -12.21
C ILE A 72 -2.45 -5.88 -13.00
N LYS A 73 -2.80 -7.17 -13.05
CA LYS A 73 -1.97 -8.19 -13.68
C LYS A 73 -2.73 -8.88 -14.80
N GLY A 74 -2.31 -8.60 -16.01
CA GLY A 74 -2.79 -9.23 -17.22
C GLY A 74 -2.24 -10.65 -17.37
N LYS A 75 -3.13 -11.63 -17.46
CA LYS A 75 -2.84 -12.95 -18.05
C LYS A 75 -2.43 -12.83 -19.52
N SER A 76 -2.88 -11.76 -20.18
CA SER A 76 -2.54 -11.37 -21.54
C SER A 76 -2.25 -9.88 -21.62
N THR A 77 -1.83 -9.41 -22.78
CA THR A 77 -1.62 -7.98 -23.06
C THR A 77 -2.90 -7.19 -22.76
N ILE A 78 -2.78 -6.12 -21.96
CA ILE A 78 -3.90 -5.23 -21.67
C ILE A 78 -4.18 -4.40 -22.92
N SER A 79 -5.45 -4.36 -23.35
CA SER A 79 -5.86 -3.58 -24.51
C SER A 79 -5.52 -2.10 -24.32
N VAL A 80 -5.18 -1.39 -25.40
CA VAL A 80 -4.83 0.06 -25.33
C VAL A 80 -5.98 0.87 -24.72
N LYS A 81 -7.23 0.50 -25.05
CA LYS A 81 -8.43 1.14 -24.52
C LYS A 81 -8.55 0.96 -23.01
N ASP A 82 -8.39 -0.27 -22.51
CA ASP A 82 -8.50 -0.54 -21.07
C ASP A 82 -7.32 0.07 -20.31
N ARG A 83 -6.14 0.11 -20.93
CA ARG A 83 -4.97 0.78 -20.37
C ARG A 83 -5.24 2.25 -20.11
N GLU A 84 -5.86 2.94 -21.06
CA GLU A 84 -6.25 4.34 -20.88
C GLU A 84 -7.26 4.50 -19.75
N ILE A 85 -8.27 3.62 -19.69
CA ILE A 85 -9.29 3.63 -18.63
C ILE A 85 -8.65 3.43 -17.25
N ILE A 86 -7.74 2.47 -17.12
CA ILE A 86 -6.99 2.22 -15.88
C ILE A 86 -6.20 3.47 -15.48
N ARG A 87 -5.45 4.04 -16.42
CA ARG A 87 -4.59 5.21 -16.18
C ARG A 87 -5.40 6.42 -15.75
N GLU A 88 -6.50 6.71 -16.44
CA GLU A 88 -7.40 7.79 -16.06
C GLU A 88 -8.02 7.54 -14.68
N SER A 89 -8.43 6.30 -14.41
CA SER A 89 -9.04 5.93 -13.13
C SER A 89 -8.08 6.16 -11.97
N MET A 90 -6.82 5.70 -12.09
CA MET A 90 -5.80 5.92 -11.07
C MET A 90 -5.45 7.40 -10.89
N ARG A 91 -5.31 8.17 -11.98
CA ARG A 91 -5.01 9.62 -11.92
C ARG A 91 -6.12 10.46 -11.29
N ARG A 92 -7.37 9.98 -11.31
CA ARG A 92 -8.49 10.66 -10.64
C ARG A 92 -8.49 10.44 -9.12
N LEU A 93 -7.76 9.44 -8.63
CA LEU A 93 -7.65 9.14 -7.20
C LEU A 93 -6.57 10.01 -6.57
N VAL A 94 -6.95 10.84 -5.60
CA VAL A 94 -6.04 11.76 -4.92
C VAL A 94 -4.95 10.97 -4.20
N GLY A 95 -3.68 11.31 -4.43
CA GLY A 95 -2.54 10.66 -3.79
C GLY A 95 -2.17 9.28 -4.35
N MET A 96 -2.85 8.80 -5.39
CA MET A 96 -2.47 7.59 -6.12
C MET A 96 -1.50 7.95 -7.25
N GLU A 97 -0.37 7.28 -7.31
CA GLU A 97 0.63 7.42 -8.37
C GLU A 97 0.89 6.08 -9.06
N ILE A 98 1.13 6.13 -10.38
CA ILE A 98 1.48 4.94 -11.16
C ILE A 98 2.99 4.77 -11.10
N LEU A 99 3.44 3.68 -10.46
CA LEU A 99 4.87 3.40 -10.28
C LEU A 99 5.46 2.58 -11.41
N ASP A 100 4.66 1.69 -11.99
CA ASP A 100 5.11 0.74 -13.02
C ASP A 100 3.96 0.48 -14.00
N GLU A 101 4.25 0.56 -15.29
CA GLU A 101 3.29 0.32 -16.37
C GLU A 101 3.98 -0.41 -17.52
N ASP A 102 3.56 -1.66 -17.73
CA ASP A 102 3.99 -2.56 -18.78
C ASP A 102 2.84 -2.89 -19.74
N ALA A 103 3.14 -3.66 -20.80
CA ALA A 103 2.13 -4.11 -21.75
C ALA A 103 1.03 -4.99 -21.13
N SER A 104 1.31 -5.63 -19.99
CA SER A 104 0.40 -6.53 -19.29
C SER A 104 0.22 -6.20 -17.81
N ASN A 105 1.00 -5.29 -17.21
CA ASN A 105 0.95 -5.04 -15.77
C ASN A 105 0.88 -3.54 -15.49
N ILE A 106 0.12 -3.14 -14.47
CA ILE A 106 0.07 -1.75 -14.00
C ILE A 106 0.06 -1.76 -12.48
N THR A 107 0.93 -0.97 -11.85
CA THR A 107 0.98 -0.84 -10.39
C THR A 107 0.74 0.60 -9.99
N GLY A 108 -0.34 0.85 -9.26
CA GLY A 108 -0.62 2.09 -8.56
C GLY A 108 -0.26 1.99 -7.07
N GLN A 109 0.36 3.03 -6.52
CA GLN A 109 0.65 3.15 -5.09
C GLN A 109 0.13 4.49 -4.54
N PHE A 110 -0.50 4.44 -3.37
CA PHE A 110 -0.89 5.61 -2.62
C PHE A 110 0.32 6.19 -1.87
N LEU A 111 0.59 7.49 -2.05
CA LEU A 111 1.78 8.19 -1.57
C LEU A 111 1.50 9.31 -0.53
N LEU A 112 0.31 9.37 0.06
CA LEU A 112 -0.02 10.39 1.07
C LEU A 112 0.29 9.98 2.52
N ASP A 113 0.88 8.82 2.77
CA ASP A 113 1.43 8.51 4.10
C ASP A 113 2.83 9.15 4.23
N GLU A 114 3.06 9.87 5.33
CA GLU A 114 4.33 10.55 5.70
C GLU A 114 5.56 9.61 5.71
N THR A 115 5.36 8.29 5.70
CA THR A 115 6.41 7.25 5.62
C THR A 115 6.72 6.78 4.18
N SER A 116 5.94 7.18 3.19
CA SER A 116 6.06 6.72 1.78
C SER A 116 7.09 7.50 0.95
N LEU A 117 7.53 8.66 1.44
CA LEU A 117 8.69 9.40 0.93
C LEU A 117 9.99 8.68 1.34
N ASN A 118 10.21 7.47 0.86
CA ASN A 118 11.53 6.84 0.90
C ASN A 118 12.27 7.23 -0.39
N PRO A 119 13.18 8.23 -0.36
CA PRO A 119 13.88 8.72 -1.54
C PRO A 119 14.68 7.63 -2.27
N LYS A 120 14.98 6.50 -1.61
CA LYS A 120 15.67 5.37 -2.23
C LYS A 120 14.87 4.65 -3.30
N LYS A 121 13.54 4.77 -3.35
CA LYS A 121 12.71 4.18 -4.42
C LYS A 121 12.72 5.02 -5.71
N PHE A 122 13.12 6.29 -5.64
CA PHE A 122 13.06 7.24 -6.76
C PHE A 122 14.40 7.45 -7.48
N LEU A 123 15.48 6.80 -7.03
CA LEU A 123 16.78 6.83 -7.67
C LEU A 123 16.99 5.53 -8.45
N LYS A 124 16.63 5.54 -9.73
CA LYS A 124 17.33 4.71 -10.73
C LYS A 124 18.42 5.60 -11.33
N GLU A 125 19.67 5.19 -11.13
CA GLU A 125 20.83 5.72 -11.88
C GLU A 125 20.69 5.44 -13.39
#